data_AF-A0A2S0WTW9-F1
#
_entry.id   AF-A0A2S0WTW9-F1
#
_cell.length_a   1.000
_cell.length_b   1.000
_cell.length_c   1.000
_cell.angle_alpha   90.00
_cell.angle_beta   90.00
_cell.angle_gamma   90.00
#
_symmetry.space_group_name_H-M   'P 1'
#
loop_
_entity.id
_entity.type
_entity.pdbx_description
1 polymer ?
#
loop_
_entity_poly.entity_id
_entity_poly.type
_entity_poly.pdbx_seq_one_letter_code
_entity_poly.pdbx_strand_id
1 'polypeptide(L)'
;MRLWLSEEERRPDPAPARADARKAVLAGTLAWVVALVACFVSREPLESAGLWWFAAAAVTGIAFGLVGLAVVQVIRRRARQAPARPID
;
A
#
# COMPACT_ATOMS: atom_id res chain seq x y z
N MET A 1 -30.89 12.58 -14.63
CA MET A 1 -29.72 11.66 -14.60
C MET A 1 -30.24 10.25 -14.42
N ARG A 2 -29.85 9.29 -15.27
CA ARG A 2 -30.20 7.88 -15.07
C ARG A 2 -29.35 7.34 -13.91
N LEU A 3 -29.99 6.99 -12.81
CA LEU A 3 -29.35 6.49 -11.59
C LEU A 3 -29.13 4.96 -11.61
N TRP A 4 -29.60 4.29 -12.65
CA TRP A 4 -29.51 2.85 -12.80
C TRP A 4 -29.11 2.51 -14.25
N LEU A 5 -28.11 1.66 -14.41
CA LEU A 5 -27.63 1.14 -15.69
C LEU A 5 -27.82 -0.39 -15.64
N SER A 6 -28.56 -0.94 -16.60
CA SER A 6 -28.74 -2.39 -16.70
C SER A 6 -27.39 -3.07 -16.93
N GLU A 7 -27.20 -4.27 -16.37
CA GLU A 7 -25.99 -5.09 -16.62
C GLU A 7 -25.77 -5.34 -18.12
N GLU A 8 -26.84 -5.38 -18.92
CA GLU A 8 -26.77 -5.51 -20.38
C GLU A 8 -26.16 -4.27 -21.08
N GLU A 9 -26.27 -3.09 -20.47
CA GLU A 9 -25.63 -1.86 -20.93
C GLU A 9 -24.22 -1.69 -20.34
N ARG A 10 -23.82 -2.55 -19.39
CA ARG A 10 -22.50 -2.49 -18.76
C ARG A 10 -21.45 -2.93 -19.78
N ARG A 11 -20.59 -1.98 -20.18
CA ARG A 11 -19.43 -2.29 -21.03
C ARG A 11 -18.58 -3.36 -20.32
N PRO A 12 -18.01 -4.34 -21.04
CA PRO A 12 -17.16 -5.36 -20.44
C PRO A 12 -16.10 -4.71 -19.55
N ASP A 13 -15.88 -5.30 -18.36
CA ASP A 13 -14.93 -4.75 -17.39
C ASP A 13 -13.55 -4.60 -18.06
N PRO A 14 -12.91 -3.43 -17.91
CA PRO A 14 -11.63 -3.19 -18.55
C PRO A 14 -10.59 -4.19 -18.02
N ALA A 15 -9.63 -4.53 -18.88
CA ALA A 15 -8.51 -5.36 -18.46
C ALA A 15 -7.84 -4.75 -17.21
N PRO A 16 -7.42 -5.57 -16.24
CA PRO A 16 -6.79 -5.07 -15.02
C PRO A 16 -5.64 -4.12 -15.36
N ALA A 17 -5.65 -2.95 -14.74
CA ALA A 17 -4.57 -1.99 -14.90
C ALA A 17 -3.23 -2.65 -14.55
N ARG A 18 -2.19 -2.39 -15.36
CA ARG A 18 -0.81 -2.86 -15.09
C ARG A 18 -0.18 -2.04 -13.96
N ALA A 19 -0.78 -2.06 -12.77
CA ALA A 19 -0.27 -1.42 -11.58
C ALA A 19 0.47 -2.45 -10.71
N ASP A 20 1.71 -2.13 -10.32
CA ASP A 20 2.47 -2.95 -9.37
C ASP A 20 2.30 -2.40 -7.96
N ALA A 21 1.28 -2.88 -7.25
CA ALA A 21 0.98 -2.47 -5.87
C ALA A 21 2.19 -2.62 -4.93
N ARG A 22 3.10 -3.58 -5.20
CA ARG A 22 4.33 -3.74 -4.40
C ARG A 22 5.20 -2.50 -4.46
N LYS A 23 5.35 -1.87 -5.63
CA LYS A 23 6.20 -0.69 -5.80
C LYS A 23 5.65 0.49 -5.02
N ALA A 24 4.32 0.68 -5.04
CA ALA A 24 3.66 1.73 -4.29
C ALA A 24 3.84 1.55 -2.77
N VAL A 25 3.59 0.35 -2.24
CA VAL A 25 3.77 0.08 -0.80
C VAL A 25 5.24 0.23 -0.40
N LEU A 26 6.19 -0.26 -1.22
CA LEU A 26 7.61 -0.11 -0.95
C LEU A 26 8.04 1.36 -0.91
N ALA A 27 7.60 2.16 -1.88
CA ALA A 27 7.92 3.59 -1.94
C ALA A 27 7.38 4.33 -0.70
N GLY A 28 6.13 4.06 -0.30
CA GLY A 28 5.55 4.63 0.93
C GLY A 28 6.30 4.19 2.20
N THR A 29 6.70 2.92 2.27
CA THR A 29 7.50 2.40 3.39
C THR A 29 8.86 3.10 3.48
N LEU A 30 9.54 3.28 2.34
CA LEU A 30 10.81 4.00 2.28
C LEU A 30 10.67 5.48 2.67
N ALA A 31 9.57 6.13 2.28
CA ALA A 31 9.28 7.49 2.70
C ALA A 31 9.15 7.59 4.23
N TRP A 32 8.54 6.61 4.90
CA TRP A 32 8.49 6.56 6.36
C TRP A 32 9.86 6.30 7.01
N VAL A 33 10.72 5.48 6.39
CA VAL A 33 12.12 5.32 6.84
C VAL A 33 12.86 6.65 6.78
N VAL A 34 12.72 7.40 5.70
CA VAL A 34 13.32 8.74 5.57
C VAL A 34 12.77 9.69 6.62
N ALA A 35 11.46 9.68 6.88
CA ALA A 35 10.85 10.48 7.93
C ALA A 35 11.39 10.13 9.33
N LEU A 36 11.60 8.84 9.62
CA LEU A 36 12.19 8.40 10.87
C LEU A 36 13.63 8.90 11.03
N VAL A 37 14.44 8.79 9.97
CA VAL A 37 15.82 9.33 9.97
C VAL A 37 15.81 10.85 10.21
N ALA A 38 14.91 11.59 9.55
CA ALA A 38 14.75 13.02 9.76
C ALA A 38 14.37 13.35 11.21
N CYS A 39 13.53 12.53 11.86
CA CYS A 39 13.21 12.69 13.27
C CYS A 39 14.46 12.57 14.14
N PHE A 40 15.29 11.55 13.91
CA PHE A 40 16.53 11.36 14.69
C PHE A 40 17.56 12.47 14.46
N VAL A 41 17.72 12.96 13.22
CA VAL A 41 18.61 14.09 12.92
C VAL A 41 18.13 15.38 13.61
N SER A 42 16.82 15.60 13.65
CA SER A 42 16.19 16.78 14.25
C SER A 42 15.67 16.53 15.67
N ARG A 43 16.31 15.64 16.44
CA ARG A 43 15.80 15.17 17.72
C ARG A 43 15.56 16.28 18.74
N GLU A 44 16.57 17.10 19.01
CA GLU A 44 16.48 18.19 19.99
C GLU A 44 15.38 19.20 19.62
N PRO A 45 15.31 19.74 18.38
CA PRO A 45 14.19 20.59 17.97
C PRO A 45 12.82 19.93 18.15
N LEU A 46 12.67 18.66 17.76
CA LEU A 46 11.39 17.95 17.86
C LEU A 46 10.96 17.68 19.30
N GLU A 47 11.89 17.30 20.18
CA GLU A 47 11.62 17.13 21.61
C GLU A 47 11.23 18.46 22.25
N SER A 48 11.95 19.55 21.97
CA SER A 48 11.63 20.89 22.50
C SER A 48 10.26 21.41 22.04
N ALA A 49 9.83 21.02 20.83
CA ALA A 49 8.53 21.36 20.27
C ALA A 49 7.39 20.40 20.70
N GLY A 50 7.69 19.34 21.48
CA GLY A 50 6.72 18.31 21.84
C GLY A 50 6.27 17.42 20.66
N LEU A 51 7.02 17.43 19.56
CA LEU A 51 6.72 16.73 18.31
C LEU A 51 7.44 15.38 18.17
N TRP A 52 8.11 14.91 19.22
CA TRP A 52 8.84 13.64 19.20
C TRP A 52 7.96 12.42 18.87
N TRP A 53 6.63 12.53 19.06
CA TRP A 53 5.67 11.50 18.67
C TRP A 53 5.67 11.21 17.15
N PHE A 54 6.20 12.11 16.31
CA PHE A 54 6.42 11.84 14.89
C PHE A 54 7.35 10.64 14.66
N ALA A 55 8.32 10.39 15.54
CA ALA A 55 9.16 9.20 15.47
C ALA A 55 8.33 7.92 15.67
N ALA A 56 7.40 7.92 16.63
CA ALA A 56 6.49 6.80 16.85
C ALA A 56 5.55 6.60 15.65
N ALA A 57 5.00 7.68 15.09
CA ALA A 57 4.19 7.63 13.88
C ALA A 57 4.96 7.04 12.69
N ALA A 58 6.23 7.42 12.52
CA ALA A 58 7.08 6.88 11.46
C ALA A 58 7.37 5.39 11.64
N VAL A 59 7.66 4.94 12.86
CA VAL A 59 7.81 3.50 13.17
C VAL A 59 6.52 2.73 12.85
N THR A 60 5.36 3.26 13.23
CA THR A 60 4.07 2.66 12.90
C THR A 60 3.83 2.60 11.38
N GLY A 61 4.17 3.66 10.65
CA GLY A 61 4.10 3.69 9.19
C GLY A 61 4.99 2.64 8.52
N ILE A 62 6.22 2.45 9.01
CA ILE A 62 7.13 1.39 8.54
C ILE A 62 6.52 0.01 8.82
N ALA A 63 6.04 -0.24 10.04
CA ALA A 63 5.44 -1.51 10.42
C ALA A 63 4.25 -1.88 9.52
N PHE A 64 3.32 -0.93 9.30
CA PHE A 64 2.20 -1.14 8.37
C PHE A 64 2.67 -1.33 6.93
N GLY A 65 3.70 -0.61 6.48
CA GLY A 65 4.30 -0.80 5.16
C GLY A 65 4.85 -2.22 4.95
N LEU A 66 5.57 -2.75 5.95
CA LEU A 66 6.09 -4.13 5.93
C LEU A 66 4.97 -5.17 5.93
N VAL A 67 3.94 -5.00 6.76
CA VAL A 67 2.75 -5.86 6.76
C VAL A 67 2.05 -5.82 5.40
N GLY A 68 1.86 -4.63 4.84
CA GLY A 68 1.27 -4.43 3.52
C GLY A 68 2.08 -5.13 2.42
N LEU A 69 3.41 -5.07 2.46
CA LEU A 69 4.27 -5.81 1.54
C LEU A 69 4.07 -7.31 1.66
N ALA A 70 4.07 -7.85 2.89
CA ALA A 70 3.85 -9.27 3.13
C ALA A 70 2.49 -9.73 2.56
N VAL A 71 1.42 -8.97 2.83
CA VAL A 71 0.07 -9.25 2.32
C VAL A 71 0.05 -9.24 0.78
N VAL A 72 0.63 -8.22 0.14
CA VAL A 72 0.73 -8.14 -1.33
C VAL A 72 1.51 -9.34 -1.89
N GLN A 73 2.59 -9.77 -1.25
CA GLN A 73 3.33 -10.97 -1.66
C GLN A 73 2.48 -12.23 -1.55
N VAL A 74 1.75 -12.41 -0.44
CA VAL A 74 0.88 -13.58 -0.22
C VAL A 74 -0.23 -13.65 -1.26
N ILE A 75 -0.94 -12.53 -1.51
CA ILE A 75 -2.00 -12.47 -2.52
C ILE A 75 -1.46 -12.82 -3.90
N ARG A 76 -0.29 -12.28 -4.28
CA ARG A 76 0.34 -12.58 -5.58
C ARG A 76 0.80 -14.03 -5.70
N ARG A 77 1.31 -14.63 -4.63
CA ARG A 77 1.69 -16.05 -4.61
C ARG A 77 0.48 -16.94 -4.81
N ARG A 78 -0.63 -16.67 -4.11
CA ARG A 78 -1.89 -17.40 -4.26
C ARG A 78 -2.46 -17.29 -5.68
N ALA A 79 -2.46 -16.09 -6.27
CA ALA A 79 -2.93 -15.89 -7.64
C ALA A 79 -2.12 -16.69 -8.69
N ARG A 80 -0.81 -16.89 -8.46
CA ARG A 80 0.04 -17.72 -9.34
C ARG A 80 -0.18 -19.22 -9.18
N GLN A 81 -0.67 -19.66 -8.03
CA GLN A 81 -0.91 -21.07 -7.71
C GLN A 81 -2.32 -21.53 -8.08
N ALA A 82 -3.23 -20.61 -8.41
CA ALA A 82 -4.57 -20.96 -8.81
C ALA A 82 -4.51 -21.79 -10.11
N PRO A 83 -5.02 -23.04 -10.12
CA PRO A 83 -5.05 -23.87 -11.31
C PRO A 83 -5.87 -23.17 -12.40
N ALA A 84 -5.43 -23.30 -13.66
CA ALA A 84 -6.22 -22.85 -14.80
C ALA A 84 -7.58 -23.55 -14.74
N ARG A 85 -8.66 -22.78 -14.58
CA ARG A 85 -10.01 -23.33 -14.58
C ARG A 85 -10.23 -24.00 -15.96
N PRO A 86 -10.61 -25.29 -16.01
CA PRO A 86 -11.01 -25.92 -17.28
C PRO A 86 -12.10 -25.07 -17.92
N ILE A 87 -11.97 -24.83 -19.22
CA ILE A 87 -13.04 -24.24 -20.03
C ILE A 87 -13.74 -25.45 -20.66
N ASP A 88 -14.74 -25.98 -19.96
CA ASP A 88 -15.70 -26.96 -20.46
C ASP A 88 -16.96 -26.28 -21.01
#